data_AF-A0A436EKL2-F1
#
_entry.id   AF-A0A436EKL2-F1
#
_cell.length_a   1.000
_cell.length_b   1.000
_cell.length_c   1.000
_cell.angle_alpha   90.00
_cell.angle_beta   90.00
_cell.angle_gamma   90.00
#
_symmetry.space_group_name_H-M   'P 1'
#
loop_
_entity.id
_entity.type
_entity.pdbx_description
1 polymer ?
#
loop_
_entity_poly.entity_id
_entity_poly.type
_entity_poly.pdbx_seq_one_letter_code
_entity_poly.pdbx_strand_id
1 'polypeptide(L)'
;IPAGLVTGFYEPQVEASPVRTDRFSVPLLSRPADLVDIDDGNRPPGLDPYLAFARQTPNGPVEYPDRGEIERGALDGKGLEIAWLADKVDAFFIHVQGAARLAMTDGRLVRVTYAAKSGQRFTGPGKILSEIGEIPLAEVTMQSIRAWFKAHPDRVDEILRQNRSYIFFREADVEDATLGPIAAAKVPLTPGRSIAVDRLLHTFGTPFYIDAPTLTAFDAKPFRRLMIAQDTGSAITGPARGDLFAGSGDAAGEIAGVIR
;
A
#
# COMPACT_ATOMS: atom_id res chain seq x y z
N ILE A 1 -29.42 9.18 2.82
CA ILE A 1 -27.97 9.03 3.05
C ILE A 1 -27.47 8.11 1.94
N PRO A 2 -26.53 8.52 1.08
CA PRO A 2 -25.98 7.62 0.07
C PRO A 2 -25.32 6.41 0.75
N ALA A 3 -25.41 5.24 0.13
CA ALA A 3 -24.77 4.04 0.66
C ALA A 3 -23.26 4.26 0.74
N GLY A 4 -22.65 3.79 1.84
CA GLY A 4 -21.20 3.78 1.99
C GLY A 4 -20.54 2.65 1.20
N LEU A 5 -19.22 2.70 1.08
CA LEU A 5 -18.41 1.68 0.40
C LEU A 5 -17.31 1.19 1.34
N VAL A 6 -17.22 -0.14 1.50
CA VAL A 6 -16.11 -0.79 2.20
C VAL A 6 -15.30 -1.65 1.23
N THR A 7 -13.98 -1.64 1.40
CA THR A 7 -13.05 -2.57 0.73
C THR A 7 -12.24 -3.30 1.80
N GLY A 8 -11.31 -4.17 1.39
CA GLY A 8 -10.43 -4.91 2.30
C GLY A 8 -8.97 -4.67 2.01
N PHE A 9 -8.16 -4.63 3.08
CA PHE A 9 -6.71 -4.62 3.01
C PHE A 9 -6.11 -5.57 4.06
N TYR A 10 -4.85 -5.96 3.88
CA TYR A 10 -4.17 -6.94 4.73
C TYR A 10 -2.65 -6.69 4.74
N GLU A 11 -1.96 -7.34 5.67
CA GLU A 11 -0.49 -7.35 5.69
C GLU A 11 0.03 -8.61 4.97
N PRO A 12 0.54 -8.50 3.73
CA PRO A 12 1.06 -9.63 2.98
C PRO A 12 2.28 -10.25 3.67
N GLN A 13 2.44 -11.55 3.51
CA GLN A 13 3.65 -12.27 3.89
C GLN A 13 4.33 -12.78 2.62
N VAL A 14 5.59 -12.40 2.40
CA VAL A 14 6.33 -12.72 1.17
C VAL A 14 7.74 -13.20 1.49
N GLU A 15 8.30 -14.06 0.63
CA GLU A 15 9.73 -14.39 0.69
C GLU A 15 10.58 -13.22 0.21
N ALA A 16 11.68 -12.94 0.90
CA ALA A 16 12.62 -11.89 0.55
C ALA A 16 14.07 -12.28 0.87
N SER A 17 15.03 -11.60 0.26
CA SER A 17 16.46 -11.80 0.50
C SER A 17 17.12 -10.53 1.03
N PRO A 18 18.05 -10.62 2.00
CA PRO A 18 18.82 -9.45 2.45
C PRO A 18 19.82 -8.97 1.39
N VAL A 19 20.13 -9.82 0.40
CA VAL A 19 21.07 -9.52 -0.68
C VAL A 19 20.43 -9.75 -2.04
N ARG A 20 20.85 -8.95 -3.03
CA ARG A 20 20.42 -9.14 -4.42
C ARG A 20 20.95 -10.46 -4.97
N THR A 21 20.11 -11.20 -5.67
CA THR A 21 20.46 -12.44 -6.39
C THR A 21 19.73 -12.48 -7.74
N ASP A 22 19.99 -13.49 -8.54
CA ASP A 22 19.25 -13.71 -9.80
C ASP A 22 17.74 -13.90 -9.57
N ARG A 23 17.38 -14.58 -8.47
CA ARG A 23 15.98 -14.78 -8.08
C ARG A 23 15.38 -13.54 -7.39
N PHE A 24 16.12 -12.93 -6.46
CA PHE A 24 15.65 -11.79 -5.66
C PHE A 24 16.29 -10.50 -6.15
N SER A 25 15.61 -9.82 -7.07
CA SER A 25 16.16 -8.70 -7.83
C SER A 25 15.33 -7.41 -7.77
N VAL A 26 14.19 -7.43 -7.09
CA VAL A 26 13.28 -6.28 -6.95
C VAL A 26 13.43 -5.65 -5.55
N PRO A 27 13.93 -4.42 -5.41
CA PRO A 27 14.21 -3.86 -4.09
C PRO A 27 12.96 -3.28 -3.41
N LEU A 28 12.84 -3.51 -2.10
CA LEU A 28 12.04 -2.65 -1.21
C LEU A 28 12.96 -1.57 -0.63
N LEU A 29 12.59 -0.31 -0.83
CA LEU A 29 13.46 0.83 -0.52
C LEU A 29 13.05 1.52 0.79
N SER A 30 14.06 1.93 1.55
CA SER A 30 13.94 2.84 2.68
C SER A 30 13.76 4.29 2.24
N ARG A 31 13.30 5.14 3.16
CA ARG A 31 13.12 6.59 2.91
C ARG A 31 14.48 7.22 2.55
N PRO A 32 14.64 7.80 1.34
CA PRO A 32 15.85 8.54 0.98
C PRO A 32 16.02 9.79 1.85
N ALA A 33 17.26 10.12 2.21
CA ALA A 33 17.55 11.32 3.01
C ALA A 33 17.20 12.64 2.30
N ASP A 34 17.18 12.64 0.96
CA ASP A 34 16.76 13.78 0.16
C ASP A 34 15.24 13.88 -0.04
N LEU A 35 14.44 12.94 0.49
CA LEU A 35 12.97 13.01 0.46
C LEU A 35 12.44 13.75 1.69
N VAL A 36 12.04 15.00 1.51
CA VAL A 36 11.56 15.90 2.57
C VAL A 36 10.04 16.04 2.55
N ASP A 37 9.46 16.25 3.73
CA ASP A 37 8.03 16.58 3.88
C ASP A 37 7.78 18.02 3.40
N ILE A 38 6.64 18.25 2.75
CA ILE A 38 6.25 19.56 2.21
C ILE A 38 4.99 20.08 2.89
N ASP A 39 5.09 21.30 3.39
CA ASP A 39 4.02 22.08 4.00
C ASP A 39 4.02 23.53 3.45
N ASP A 40 3.14 24.38 3.99
CA ASP A 40 3.03 25.77 3.54
C ASP A 40 4.27 26.62 3.83
N GLY A 41 5.15 26.17 4.74
CA GLY A 41 6.37 26.88 5.13
C GLY A 41 7.56 26.65 4.20
N ASN A 42 7.62 25.51 3.52
CA ASN A 42 8.74 25.15 2.63
C ASN A 42 8.36 24.88 1.16
N ARG A 43 7.06 24.96 0.82
CA ARG A 43 6.58 24.70 -0.54
C ARG A 43 7.11 25.75 -1.54
N PRO A 44 7.85 25.35 -2.57
CA PRO A 44 8.31 26.28 -3.60
C PRO A 44 7.16 26.67 -4.55
N PRO A 45 7.22 27.86 -5.16
CA PRO A 45 6.23 28.29 -6.15
C PRO A 45 6.11 27.27 -7.30
N GLY A 46 4.86 26.92 -7.65
CA GLY A 46 4.57 26.02 -8.76
C GLY A 46 4.57 24.51 -8.43
N LEU A 47 4.97 24.12 -7.22
CA LEU A 47 4.82 22.71 -6.79
C LEU A 47 3.34 22.42 -6.52
N ASP A 48 2.82 21.34 -7.10
CA ASP A 48 1.42 20.91 -6.93
C ASP A 48 1.06 20.86 -5.43
N PRO A 49 0.05 21.61 -4.96
CA PRO A 49 -0.41 21.63 -3.57
C PRO A 49 -0.73 20.24 -2.99
N TYR A 50 -1.05 19.26 -3.84
CA TYR A 50 -1.27 17.88 -3.43
C TYR A 50 0.00 17.20 -2.89
N LEU A 51 1.18 17.58 -3.39
CA LEU A 51 2.43 16.94 -3.01
C LEU A 51 2.78 17.31 -1.57
N ALA A 52 2.79 16.30 -0.70
CA ALA A 52 3.25 16.38 0.68
C ALA A 52 4.72 15.94 0.84
N PHE A 53 5.37 15.57 -0.25
CA PHE A 53 6.77 15.15 -0.29
C PHE A 53 7.44 15.71 -1.54
N ALA A 54 8.74 16.01 -1.43
CA ALA A 54 9.57 16.48 -2.53
C ALA A 54 11.03 16.08 -2.31
N ARG A 55 11.83 16.18 -3.37
CA ARG A 55 13.28 15.98 -3.33
C ARG A 55 13.96 17.29 -2.96
N GLN A 56 14.74 17.31 -1.89
CA GLN A 56 15.60 18.44 -1.57
C GLN A 56 16.79 18.51 -2.54
N THR A 57 16.98 19.67 -3.17
CA THR A 57 18.15 19.97 -4.00
C THR A 57 18.86 21.24 -3.49
N PRO A 58 20.07 21.58 -3.98
CA PRO A 58 20.70 22.86 -3.66
C PRO A 58 19.87 24.09 -4.06
N ASN A 59 18.97 23.94 -5.04
CA ASN A 59 18.11 25.02 -5.54
C ASN A 59 16.71 25.01 -4.88
N GLY A 60 16.50 24.19 -3.85
CA GLY A 60 15.22 24.02 -3.17
C GLY A 60 14.52 22.69 -3.48
N PRO A 61 13.32 22.46 -2.91
CA PRO A 61 12.55 21.25 -3.15
C PRO A 61 12.05 21.16 -4.60
N VAL A 62 12.06 19.96 -5.18
CA VAL A 62 11.48 19.66 -6.51
C VAL A 62 10.66 18.37 -6.44
N GLU A 63 9.79 18.11 -7.41
CA GLU A 63 9.06 16.85 -7.47
C GLU A 63 10.03 15.64 -7.42
N TYR A 64 9.72 14.62 -6.61
CA TYR A 64 10.55 13.43 -6.50
C TYR A 64 10.42 12.54 -7.74
N PRO A 65 11.44 11.73 -8.11
CA PRO A 65 11.28 10.71 -9.14
C PRO A 65 10.01 9.85 -8.94
N ASP A 66 9.28 9.62 -10.02
CA ASP A 66 8.11 8.76 -9.98
C ASP A 66 8.46 7.27 -10.00
N ARG A 67 7.47 6.40 -9.84
CA ARG A 67 7.65 4.94 -9.88
C ARG A 67 8.46 4.48 -11.09
N GLY A 68 8.14 4.97 -12.28
CA GLY A 68 8.79 4.52 -13.50
C GLY A 68 10.27 4.90 -13.50
N GLU A 69 10.61 6.11 -13.04
CA GLU A 69 11.99 6.56 -12.91
C GLU A 69 12.75 5.77 -11.83
N ILE A 70 12.13 5.51 -10.67
CA ILE A 70 12.72 4.72 -9.59
C ILE A 70 12.98 3.29 -10.06
N GLU A 71 12.01 2.63 -10.69
CA GLU A 71 12.15 1.26 -11.20
C GLU A 71 13.14 1.15 -12.38
N ARG A 72 13.51 2.27 -13.02
CA ARG A 72 14.58 2.36 -14.03
C ARG A 72 15.95 2.74 -13.44
N GLY A 73 16.05 2.83 -12.11
CA GLY A 73 17.33 2.99 -11.42
C GLY A 73 17.66 4.41 -10.95
N ALA A 74 16.68 5.32 -10.86
CA ALA A 74 16.91 6.68 -10.35
C ALA A 74 17.49 6.72 -8.91
N LEU A 75 17.38 5.62 -8.17
CA LEU A 75 17.87 5.48 -6.79
C LEU A 75 18.98 4.41 -6.64
N ASP A 76 19.49 3.85 -7.75
CA ASP A 76 20.50 2.80 -7.70
C ASP A 76 21.80 3.29 -7.06
N GLY A 77 22.47 2.39 -6.32
CA GLY A 77 23.76 2.68 -5.68
C GLY A 77 23.68 3.59 -4.46
N LYS A 78 22.47 3.94 -3.98
CA LYS A 78 22.27 4.75 -2.77
C LYS A 78 22.24 3.95 -1.47
N GLY A 79 22.28 2.61 -1.53
CA GLY A 79 22.24 1.74 -0.34
C GLY A 79 20.94 1.87 0.45
N LEU A 80 19.81 2.00 -0.25
CA LEU A 80 18.49 2.21 0.33
C LEU A 80 17.70 0.91 0.50
N GLU A 81 18.20 -0.20 -0.02
CA GLU A 81 17.49 -1.48 -0.11
C GLU A 81 17.38 -2.14 1.26
N ILE A 82 16.15 -2.34 1.73
CA ILE A 82 15.84 -3.06 2.98
C ILE A 82 15.87 -4.58 2.72
N ALA A 83 15.29 -4.97 1.59
CA ALA A 83 15.21 -6.36 1.16
C ALA A 83 14.99 -6.44 -0.35
N TRP A 84 15.22 -7.63 -0.91
CA TRP A 84 15.02 -7.93 -2.32
C TRP A 84 13.93 -9.00 -2.48
N LEU A 85 12.92 -8.71 -3.30
CA LEU A 85 11.82 -9.60 -3.64
C LEU A 85 12.07 -10.27 -4.99
N ALA A 86 11.39 -11.40 -5.20
CA ALA A 86 11.48 -12.15 -6.44
C ALA A 86 10.59 -11.61 -7.57
N ASP A 87 9.50 -10.94 -7.21
CA ASP A 87 8.45 -10.55 -8.14
C ASP A 87 8.03 -9.08 -7.97
N LYS A 88 7.89 -8.38 -9.10
CA LYS A 88 7.51 -6.95 -9.13
C LYS A 88 6.04 -6.73 -8.78
N VAL A 89 5.17 -7.69 -9.08
CA VAL A 89 3.74 -7.61 -8.76
C VAL A 89 3.57 -7.69 -7.25
N ASP A 90 4.29 -8.59 -6.57
CA ASP A 90 4.32 -8.66 -5.11
C ASP A 90 4.86 -7.38 -4.47
N ALA A 91 5.98 -6.84 -4.97
CA ALA A 91 6.50 -5.54 -4.52
C ALA A 91 5.46 -4.43 -4.67
N PHE A 92 4.74 -4.40 -5.79
CA PHE A 92 3.68 -3.43 -6.03
C PHE A 92 2.51 -3.60 -5.06
N PHE A 93 2.05 -4.83 -4.83
CA PHE A 93 0.96 -5.06 -3.87
C PHE A 93 1.39 -4.69 -2.46
N ILE A 94 2.65 -4.92 -2.05
CA ILE A 94 3.18 -4.42 -0.78
C ILE A 94 3.10 -2.89 -0.71
N HIS A 95 3.37 -2.17 -1.80
CA HIS A 95 3.17 -0.71 -1.86
C HIS A 95 1.71 -0.33 -1.70
N VAL A 96 0.77 -1.09 -2.29
CA VAL A 96 -0.67 -0.84 -2.15
C VAL A 96 -1.13 -1.07 -0.71
N GLN A 97 -0.66 -2.13 -0.06
CA GLN A 97 -1.02 -2.49 1.32
C GLN A 97 -0.32 -1.59 2.36
N GLY A 98 0.84 -1.01 2.03
CA GLY A 98 1.59 -0.11 2.89
C GLY A 98 2.41 -0.79 3.99
N ALA A 99 2.38 -2.13 4.07
CA ALA A 99 3.17 -2.92 5.00
C ALA A 99 3.33 -4.36 4.49
N ALA A 100 4.29 -5.11 5.06
CA ALA A 100 4.47 -6.54 4.79
C ALA A 100 5.26 -7.25 5.90
N ARG A 101 5.08 -8.57 5.98
CA ARG A 101 6.01 -9.50 6.66
C ARG A 101 6.92 -10.14 5.62
N LEU A 102 8.22 -10.03 5.81
CA LEU A 102 9.25 -10.57 4.95
C LEU A 102 9.83 -11.81 5.60
N ALA A 103 9.54 -12.98 5.04
CA ALA A 103 10.22 -14.22 5.38
C ALA A 103 11.58 -14.21 4.68
N MET A 104 12.62 -13.82 5.41
CA MET A 104 13.96 -13.64 4.87
C MET A 104 14.63 -14.98 4.59
N THR A 105 15.41 -15.07 3.52
CA THR A 105 16.18 -16.27 3.16
C THR A 105 17.23 -16.68 4.20
N ASP A 106 17.58 -15.78 5.13
CA ASP A 106 18.46 -16.05 6.27
C ASP A 106 17.71 -16.56 7.53
N GLY A 107 16.40 -16.80 7.42
CA GLY A 107 15.55 -17.31 8.50
C GLY A 107 14.92 -16.24 9.40
N ARG A 108 15.26 -14.95 9.22
CA ARG A 108 14.60 -13.86 9.96
C ARG A 108 13.20 -13.62 9.43
N LEU A 109 12.32 -13.13 10.30
CA LEU A 109 11.03 -12.55 9.93
C LEU A 109 11.11 -11.04 10.17
N VAL A 110 11.10 -10.25 9.10
CA VAL A 110 11.22 -8.79 9.18
C VAL A 110 9.86 -8.18 8.83
N ARG A 111 9.37 -7.25 9.66
CA ARG A 111 8.18 -6.48 9.34
C ARG A 111 8.60 -5.12 8.80
N VAL A 112 8.00 -4.74 7.67
CA VAL A 112 8.17 -3.41 7.08
C VAL A 112 6.83 -2.68 7.08
N THR A 113 6.88 -1.37 7.34
CA THR A 113 5.72 -0.48 7.29
C THR A 113 6.06 0.81 6.58
N TYR A 114 5.03 1.50 6.09
CA TYR A 114 5.10 2.80 5.44
C TYR A 114 5.98 3.79 6.23
N ALA A 115 6.95 4.40 5.54
CA ALA A 115 7.76 5.49 6.03
C ALA A 115 7.46 6.80 5.30
N ALA A 116 7.35 6.75 3.97
CA ALA A 116 7.07 7.90 3.12
C ALA A 116 6.54 7.44 1.75
N LYS A 117 6.15 8.40 0.90
CA LYS A 117 5.90 8.16 -0.52
C LYS A 117 6.62 9.19 -1.38
N SER A 118 6.85 8.89 -2.65
CA SER A 118 7.45 9.80 -3.63
C SER A 118 6.66 11.11 -3.81
N GLY A 119 5.37 11.10 -3.48
CA GLY A 119 4.49 12.26 -3.47
C GLY A 119 3.35 12.15 -4.47
N GLN A 120 3.61 11.56 -5.64
CA GLN A 120 2.63 11.44 -6.74
C GLN A 120 1.36 10.69 -6.33
N ARG A 121 0.27 10.99 -7.07
CA ARG A 121 -1.04 10.35 -6.92
C ARG A 121 -0.97 8.85 -7.22
N PHE A 122 -1.76 8.10 -6.47
CA PHE A 122 -1.93 6.67 -6.68
C PHE A 122 -2.91 6.40 -7.83
N THR A 123 -2.55 5.46 -8.71
CA THR A 123 -3.45 4.88 -9.72
C THR A 123 -3.45 3.38 -9.57
N GLY A 124 -4.62 2.76 -9.33
CA GLY A 124 -4.72 1.32 -9.14
C GLY A 124 -4.69 0.54 -10.46
N PRO A 125 -4.01 -0.63 -10.53
CA PRO A 125 -3.90 -1.43 -11.75
C PRO A 125 -5.27 -1.92 -12.25
N GLY A 126 -6.21 -2.20 -11.35
CA GLY A 126 -7.57 -2.60 -11.73
C GLY A 126 -8.33 -1.55 -12.53
N LYS A 127 -8.15 -0.26 -12.21
CA LYS A 127 -8.74 0.84 -12.98
C LYS A 127 -8.16 0.88 -14.39
N ILE A 128 -6.83 0.82 -14.49
CA ILE A 128 -6.11 0.86 -15.77
C ILE A 128 -6.56 -0.30 -16.67
N LEU A 129 -6.50 -1.54 -16.15
CA LEU A 129 -6.89 -2.75 -16.88
C LEU A 129 -8.35 -2.71 -17.35
N SER A 130 -9.24 -2.11 -16.56
CA SER A 130 -10.63 -1.91 -16.98
C SER A 130 -10.79 -0.84 -18.06
N GLU A 131 -10.04 0.27 -17.99
CA GLU A 131 -10.11 1.35 -18.97
C GLU A 131 -9.59 0.91 -20.35
N ILE A 132 -8.59 0.03 -20.38
CA ILE A 132 -8.06 -0.53 -21.63
C ILE A 132 -8.78 -1.80 -22.12
N GLY A 133 -9.85 -2.23 -21.41
CA GLY A 133 -10.71 -3.34 -21.83
C GLY A 133 -10.17 -4.75 -21.56
N GLU A 134 -9.12 -4.88 -20.75
CA GLU A 134 -8.49 -6.18 -20.41
C GLU A 134 -9.26 -6.95 -19.34
N ILE A 135 -9.86 -6.24 -18.37
CA ILE A 135 -10.70 -6.83 -17.32
C ILE A 135 -11.97 -5.97 -17.17
N PRO A 136 -13.18 -6.52 -17.33
CA PRO A 136 -14.41 -5.78 -17.08
C PRO A 136 -14.45 -5.23 -15.65
N LEU A 137 -14.90 -3.98 -15.45
CA LEU A 137 -14.92 -3.33 -14.13
C LEU A 137 -15.60 -4.18 -13.04
N ALA A 138 -16.65 -4.91 -13.39
CA ALA A 138 -17.41 -5.78 -12.48
C ALA A 138 -16.61 -7.00 -11.98
N GLU A 139 -15.55 -7.36 -12.71
CA GLU A 139 -14.68 -8.53 -12.46
C GLU A 139 -13.31 -8.12 -11.90
N VAL A 140 -13.05 -6.82 -11.73
CA VAL A 140 -11.80 -6.33 -11.14
C VAL A 140 -11.74 -6.72 -9.66
N THR A 141 -10.82 -7.64 -9.36
CA THR A 141 -10.49 -8.12 -8.00
C THR A 141 -8.97 -8.24 -7.90
N MET A 142 -8.42 -8.34 -6.68
CA MET A 142 -6.99 -8.58 -6.52
C MET A 142 -6.55 -9.86 -7.24
N GLN A 143 -7.38 -10.91 -7.18
CA GLN A 143 -7.12 -12.19 -7.81
C GLN A 143 -7.14 -12.10 -9.34
N SER A 144 -8.13 -11.43 -9.95
CA SER A 144 -8.17 -11.27 -11.42
C SER A 144 -7.02 -10.41 -11.95
N ILE A 145 -6.61 -9.37 -11.22
CA ILE A 145 -5.44 -8.55 -11.56
C ILE A 145 -4.15 -9.40 -11.51
N ARG A 146 -3.94 -10.17 -10.43
CA ARG A 146 -2.77 -11.06 -10.31
C ARG A 146 -2.75 -12.14 -11.39
N ALA A 147 -3.89 -12.72 -11.71
CA ALA A 147 -4.02 -13.69 -12.79
C ALA A 147 -3.66 -13.08 -14.15
N TRP A 148 -4.10 -11.85 -14.43
CA TRP A 148 -3.77 -11.14 -15.66
C TRP A 148 -2.26 -10.87 -15.79
N PHE A 149 -1.60 -10.42 -14.72
CA PHE A 149 -0.15 -10.21 -14.74
C PHE A 149 0.64 -11.51 -14.96
N LYS A 150 0.18 -12.61 -14.38
CA LYS A 150 0.79 -13.93 -14.60
C LYS A 150 0.67 -14.38 -16.06
N ALA A 151 -0.44 -14.04 -16.72
CA ALA A 151 -0.67 -14.36 -18.13
C ALA A 151 0.07 -13.43 -19.11
N HIS A 152 0.39 -12.20 -18.68
CA HIS A 152 1.02 -11.16 -19.52
C HIS A 152 2.30 -10.59 -18.87
N PRO A 153 3.34 -11.41 -18.66
CA PRO A 153 4.55 -10.98 -17.95
C PRO A 153 5.31 -9.85 -18.67
N ASP A 154 5.19 -9.76 -20.00
CA ASP A 154 5.77 -8.73 -20.86
C ASP A 154 5.11 -7.35 -20.68
N ARG A 155 3.87 -7.31 -20.17
CA ARG A 155 3.09 -6.07 -19.98
C ARG A 155 2.99 -5.62 -18.53
N VAL A 156 3.64 -6.30 -17.60
CA VAL A 156 3.63 -5.92 -16.17
C VAL A 156 4.11 -4.48 -16.00
N ASP A 157 5.26 -4.15 -16.56
CA ASP A 157 5.87 -2.83 -16.45
C ASP A 157 5.00 -1.72 -17.11
N GLU A 158 4.28 -2.05 -18.19
CA GLU A 158 3.34 -1.13 -18.87
C GLU A 158 2.24 -0.66 -17.92
N ILE A 159 1.65 -1.59 -17.16
CA ILE A 159 0.53 -1.30 -16.27
C ILE A 159 1.01 -0.73 -14.93
N LEU A 160 2.02 -1.33 -14.31
CA LEU A 160 2.46 -0.93 -12.96
C LEU A 160 2.99 0.52 -12.95
N ARG A 161 3.70 0.95 -14.01
CA ARG A 161 4.29 2.30 -14.08
C ARG A 161 3.28 3.42 -14.31
N GLN A 162 2.04 3.12 -14.68
CA GLN A 162 0.95 4.10 -14.69
C GLN A 162 0.62 4.61 -13.28
N ASN A 163 0.93 3.82 -12.25
CA ASN A 163 0.93 4.29 -10.87
C ASN A 163 2.21 5.07 -10.58
N ARG A 164 2.21 6.38 -10.78
CA ARG A 164 3.37 7.24 -10.48
C ARG A 164 3.81 7.21 -9.02
N SER A 165 2.92 6.81 -8.09
CA SER A 165 3.24 6.73 -6.66
C SER A 165 4.17 5.56 -6.31
N TYR A 166 5.24 5.85 -5.58
CA TYR A 166 6.17 4.87 -5.01
C TYR A 166 6.19 4.98 -3.48
N ILE A 167 6.23 3.85 -2.78
CA ILE A 167 6.22 3.81 -1.31
C ILE A 167 7.59 3.44 -0.79
N PHE A 168 8.04 4.17 0.22
CA PHE A 168 9.26 3.89 0.96
C PHE A 168 8.90 3.34 2.33
N PHE A 169 9.68 2.39 2.80
CA PHE A 169 9.41 1.64 4.01
C PHE A 169 10.45 1.92 5.09
N ARG A 170 10.16 1.41 6.27
CA ARG A 170 11.11 1.23 7.36
C ARG A 170 10.83 -0.12 8.01
N GLU A 171 11.86 -0.70 8.61
CA GLU A 171 11.66 -1.84 9.50
C GLU A 171 10.84 -1.40 10.73
N ALA A 172 10.07 -2.34 11.26
CA ALA A 172 9.32 -2.20 12.49
C ALA A 172 9.45 -3.48 13.29
N ASP A 173 9.73 -3.35 14.59
CA ASP A 173 9.88 -4.50 15.46
C ASP A 173 8.57 -5.29 15.57
N VAL A 174 8.71 -6.62 15.69
CA VAL A 174 7.60 -7.56 15.85
C VAL A 174 7.44 -7.87 17.33
N GLU A 175 6.80 -6.97 18.09
CA GLU A 175 6.50 -7.24 19.52
C GLU A 175 5.41 -8.31 19.67
N ASP A 176 4.35 -8.23 18.88
CA ASP A 176 3.25 -9.19 18.85
C ASP A 176 2.92 -9.58 17.40
N ALA A 177 3.10 -10.85 17.08
CA ALA A 177 2.85 -11.41 15.75
C ALA A 177 1.35 -11.62 15.43
N THR A 178 0.47 -11.49 16.42
CA THR A 178 -1.00 -11.56 16.23
C THR A 178 -1.58 -10.23 15.78
N LEU A 179 -0.88 -9.13 16.05
CA LEU A 179 -1.24 -7.79 15.60
C LEU A 179 -0.73 -7.52 14.18
N GLY A 180 -1.40 -6.60 13.51
CA GLY A 180 -1.00 -6.04 12.24
C GLY A 180 0.11 -4.99 12.37
N PRO A 181 0.47 -4.34 11.26
CA PRO A 181 1.54 -3.35 11.22
C PRO A 181 1.18 -2.08 12.01
N ILE A 182 2.19 -1.31 12.42
CA ILE A 182 1.99 0.08 12.86
C ILE A 182 1.56 0.90 11.64
N ALA A 183 0.41 1.58 11.74
CA ALA A 183 -0.19 2.30 10.61
C ALA A 183 -0.26 3.82 10.85
N ALA A 184 -1.16 4.54 10.17
CA ALA A 184 -1.23 6.00 10.23
C ALA A 184 -1.44 6.56 11.65
N ALA A 185 -2.24 5.89 12.49
CA ALA A 185 -2.51 6.29 13.87
C ALA A 185 -1.38 5.94 14.86
N LYS A 186 -0.23 5.44 14.38
CA LYS A 186 0.97 5.11 15.19
C LYS A 186 0.75 4.00 16.23
N VAL A 187 -0.25 3.16 16.01
CA VAL A 187 -0.55 1.97 16.82
C VAL A 187 -0.68 0.74 15.93
N PRO A 188 -0.50 -0.48 16.46
CA PRO A 188 -0.71 -1.71 15.70
C PRO A 188 -2.18 -1.87 15.28
N LEU A 189 -2.40 -2.40 14.08
CA LEU A 189 -3.73 -2.78 13.62
C LEU A 189 -4.20 -4.09 14.27
N THR A 190 -5.49 -4.19 14.53
CA THR A 190 -6.16 -5.38 15.07
C THR A 190 -7.01 -6.03 13.96
N PRO A 191 -6.73 -7.29 13.58
CA PRO A 191 -7.47 -8.00 12.53
C PRO A 191 -9.00 -7.96 12.76
N GLY A 192 -9.76 -7.58 11.74
CA GLY A 192 -11.22 -7.49 11.78
C GLY A 192 -11.79 -6.41 12.71
N ARG A 193 -10.94 -5.52 13.25
CA ARG A 193 -11.31 -4.44 14.17
C ARG A 193 -10.74 -3.08 13.80
N SER A 194 -9.69 -3.01 12.99
CA SER A 194 -9.17 -1.75 12.47
C SER A 194 -9.76 -1.39 11.11
N ILE A 195 -10.03 -0.10 10.91
CA ILE A 195 -10.51 0.44 9.64
C ILE A 195 -9.62 1.61 9.20
N ALA A 196 -9.32 1.66 7.90
CA ALA A 196 -8.74 2.84 7.26
C ALA A 196 -9.85 3.79 6.83
N VAL A 197 -9.68 5.09 7.08
CA VAL A 197 -10.69 6.12 6.82
C VAL A 197 -10.08 7.34 6.11
N ASP A 198 -10.94 8.21 5.59
CA ASP A 198 -10.51 9.52 5.08
C ASP A 198 -10.01 10.41 6.23
N ARG A 199 -8.69 10.63 6.30
CA ARG A 199 -8.04 11.40 7.36
C ARG A 199 -8.38 12.90 7.37
N LEU A 200 -8.94 13.43 6.28
CA LEU A 200 -9.34 14.84 6.21
C LEU A 200 -10.73 15.06 6.82
N LEU A 201 -11.52 13.99 6.95
CA LEU A 201 -12.89 14.02 7.46
C LEU A 201 -13.02 13.39 8.84
N HIS A 202 -12.22 12.37 9.13
CA HIS A 202 -12.32 11.55 10.33
C HIS A 202 -11.08 11.64 11.21
N THR A 203 -11.29 11.56 12.53
CA THR A 203 -10.20 11.56 13.52
C THR A 203 -9.80 10.12 13.87
N PHE A 204 -8.49 9.82 13.90
CA PHE A 204 -8.00 8.52 14.34
C PHE A 204 -8.40 8.22 15.80
N GLY A 205 -8.63 6.95 16.11
CA GLY A 205 -9.18 6.46 17.38
C GLY A 205 -10.71 6.45 17.45
N THR A 206 -11.40 7.09 16.49
CA THR A 206 -12.87 7.12 16.46
C THR A 206 -13.45 5.72 16.24
N PRO A 207 -14.42 5.27 17.07
CA PRO A 207 -15.16 4.04 16.82
C PRO A 207 -16.18 4.19 15.69
N PHE A 208 -16.20 3.24 14.75
CA PHE A 208 -17.17 3.13 13.65
C PHE A 208 -17.91 1.82 13.74
N TYR A 209 -19.24 1.86 13.74
CA TYR A 209 -20.05 0.67 13.57
C TYR A 209 -20.35 0.46 12.08
N ILE A 210 -19.84 -0.63 11.52
CA ILE A 210 -20.01 -0.99 10.11
C ILE A 210 -21.12 -2.03 10.00
N ASP A 211 -22.16 -1.73 9.24
CA ASP A 211 -23.23 -2.66 8.85
C ASP A 211 -23.15 -2.89 7.33
N ALA A 212 -22.54 -4.00 6.94
CA ALA A 212 -22.35 -4.42 5.55
C ALA A 212 -22.95 -5.84 5.38
N PRO A 213 -24.28 -5.96 5.21
CA PRO A 213 -24.97 -7.24 5.35
C PRO A 213 -24.67 -8.25 4.23
N THR A 214 -24.19 -7.78 3.07
CA THR A 214 -23.77 -8.62 1.94
C THR A 214 -22.36 -9.17 2.10
N LEU A 215 -21.55 -8.57 2.98
CA LEU A 215 -20.20 -9.03 3.26
C LEU A 215 -20.23 -10.19 4.26
N THR A 216 -19.76 -11.37 3.84
CA THR A 216 -19.74 -12.59 4.65
C THR A 216 -18.34 -13.22 4.76
N ALA A 217 -17.32 -12.59 4.19
CA ALA A 217 -15.98 -13.17 4.04
C ALA A 217 -15.24 -13.44 5.37
N PHE A 218 -15.61 -12.78 6.46
CA PHE A 218 -14.92 -12.93 7.75
C PHE A 218 -15.35 -14.18 8.54
N ASP A 219 -16.64 -14.50 8.56
CA ASP A 219 -17.22 -15.52 9.46
C ASP A 219 -18.46 -16.22 8.87
N ALA A 220 -18.65 -16.14 7.55
CA ALA A 220 -19.83 -16.62 6.82
C ALA A 220 -21.16 -16.02 7.34
N LYS A 221 -21.12 -14.86 8.01
CA LYS A 221 -22.29 -14.13 8.50
C LYS A 221 -22.25 -12.68 8.03
N PRO A 222 -23.41 -11.99 7.96
CA PRO A 222 -23.46 -10.57 7.65
C PRO A 222 -22.52 -9.73 8.54
N PHE A 223 -21.66 -8.93 7.92
CA PHE A 223 -20.67 -8.14 8.66
C PHE A 223 -21.32 -6.98 9.42
N ARG A 224 -21.33 -7.10 10.75
CA ARG A 224 -21.86 -6.10 11.68
C ARG A 224 -20.94 -5.94 12.88
N ARG A 225 -20.01 -4.99 12.82
CA ARG A 225 -18.94 -4.88 13.81
C ARG A 225 -18.59 -3.44 14.14
N LEU A 226 -18.31 -3.20 15.43
CA LEU A 226 -17.59 -2.01 15.86
C LEU A 226 -16.10 -2.16 15.50
N MET A 227 -15.56 -1.12 14.88
CA MET A 227 -14.18 -1.01 14.42
C MET A 227 -13.59 0.33 14.87
N ILE A 228 -12.26 0.47 14.86
CA ILE A 228 -11.55 1.68 15.28
C ILE A 228 -10.78 2.25 14.07
N ALA A 229 -10.96 3.54 13.81
CA ALA A 229 -10.22 4.26 12.78
C ALA A 229 -8.74 4.36 13.17
N GLN A 230 -7.88 3.52 12.61
CA GLN A 230 -6.45 3.46 12.98
C GLN A 230 -5.53 3.66 11.77
N ASP A 231 -6.09 3.78 10.57
CA ASP A 231 -5.32 3.93 9.36
C ASP A 231 -5.98 4.86 8.32
N THR A 232 -5.27 5.14 7.24
CA THR A 232 -5.77 5.90 6.08
C THR A 232 -5.09 5.43 4.80
N GLY A 233 -5.72 5.66 3.65
CA GLY A 233 -5.17 5.28 2.35
C GLY A 233 -5.50 6.30 1.26
N SER A 234 -4.66 6.41 0.23
CA SER A 234 -4.86 7.40 -0.84
C SER A 234 -6.14 7.18 -1.64
N ALA A 235 -6.68 5.96 -1.66
CA ALA A 235 -7.95 5.60 -2.31
C ALA A 235 -9.17 5.66 -1.38
N ILE A 236 -8.97 6.00 -0.10
CA ILE A 236 -10.01 6.02 0.93
C ILE A 236 -10.43 7.47 1.14
N THR A 237 -11.34 7.92 0.27
CA THR A 237 -11.83 9.31 0.25
C THR A 237 -13.34 9.35 0.40
N GLY A 238 -13.83 10.32 1.17
CA GLY A 238 -15.26 10.56 1.40
C GLY A 238 -15.77 10.12 2.77
N PRO A 239 -16.95 10.63 3.18
CA PRO A 239 -17.44 10.53 4.55
C PRO A 239 -17.89 9.12 4.95
N ALA A 240 -18.32 8.30 3.98
CA ALA A 240 -18.80 6.93 4.19
C ALA A 240 -17.99 5.90 3.38
N ARG A 241 -16.66 6.07 3.37
CA ARG A 241 -15.70 5.17 2.70
C ARG A 241 -14.74 4.61 3.73
N GLY A 242 -14.50 3.29 3.72
CA GLY A 242 -13.51 2.69 4.61
C GLY A 242 -12.87 1.41 4.09
N ASP A 243 -11.68 1.09 4.57
CA ASP A 243 -10.95 -0.13 4.22
C ASP A 243 -10.80 -1.02 5.45
N LEU A 244 -11.29 -2.25 5.38
CA LEU A 244 -11.33 -3.16 6.53
C LEU A 244 -10.03 -3.95 6.62
N PHE A 245 -9.34 -3.86 7.76
CA PHE A 245 -8.12 -4.64 7.95
C PHE A 245 -8.47 -6.11 8.24
N ALA A 246 -8.15 -7.00 7.32
CA ALA A 246 -8.47 -8.43 7.43
C ALA A 246 -7.49 -9.20 8.33
N GLY A 247 -6.25 -8.72 8.48
CA GLY A 247 -5.18 -9.38 9.22
C GLY A 247 -3.91 -9.52 8.39
N SER A 248 -3.12 -10.55 8.67
CA SER A 248 -1.83 -10.79 8.01
C SER A 248 -1.77 -12.16 7.34
N GLY A 249 -1.00 -12.28 6.26
CA GLY A 249 -0.79 -13.52 5.50
C GLY A 249 -1.93 -13.86 4.53
N ASP A 250 -1.77 -15.01 3.87
CA ASP A 250 -2.60 -15.41 2.71
C ASP A 250 -4.09 -15.50 3.03
N ALA A 251 -4.45 -16.08 4.18
CA ALA A 251 -5.85 -16.17 4.60
C ALA A 251 -6.51 -14.80 4.74
N ALA A 252 -5.79 -13.80 5.26
CA ALA A 252 -6.28 -12.44 5.33
C ALA A 252 -6.35 -11.79 3.93
N GLY A 253 -5.43 -12.14 3.03
CA GLY A 253 -5.44 -11.69 1.63
C GLY A 253 -6.67 -12.18 0.87
N GLU A 254 -7.07 -13.44 1.06
CA GLU A 254 -8.30 -13.98 0.44
C GLU A 254 -9.56 -13.28 0.95
N ILE A 255 -9.63 -13.01 2.26
CA ILE A 255 -10.73 -12.24 2.85
C ILE A 255 -10.75 -10.83 2.26
N ALA A 256 -9.61 -10.12 2.26
CA ALA A 256 -9.52 -8.74 1.81
C ALA A 256 -9.87 -8.58 0.32
N GLY A 257 -9.43 -9.52 -0.53
CA GLY A 257 -9.61 -9.45 -1.99
C GLY A 257 -11.06 -9.51 -2.47
N VAL A 258 -11.99 -9.96 -1.62
CA VAL A 258 -13.42 -10.10 -1.98
C VAL A 258 -14.33 -9.03 -1.37
N ILE A 259 -13.80 -8.11 -0.55
CA ILE A 259 -14.59 -7.04 0.08
C ILE A 259 -14.82 -5.91 -0.93
N ARG A 260 -16.09 -5.60 -1.19
CA ARG A 260 -16.55 -4.55 -2.11
C ARG A 260 -17.93 -4.02 -1.75
#